data_AF-A0A4P8R827-F1
#
_entry.id   AF-A0A4P8R827-F1
#
_cell.length_a   1.000
_cell.length_b   1.000
_cell.length_c   1.000
_cell.angle_alpha   90.00
_cell.angle_beta   90.00
_cell.angle_gamma   90.00
#
_symmetry.space_group_name_H-M   'P 1'
#
loop_
_entity.id
_entity.type
_entity.pdbx_description
1 polymer ?
#
loop_
_entity_poly.entity_id
_entity_poly.type
_entity_poly.pdbx_seq_one_letter_code
_entity_poly.pdbx_strand_id
1 'polypeptide(L)'
;MKGKMRSLLELSYKDSSENIIKNKGEPCKCGKCIPCKIFGSSAPDNKSKDDNGRQQGPTRLVVRDSFTTAVKLETELKSENTINRITSEANPRNMERVPRGTEFKFEMIFSVFEDEDYINFLKLLDSMKLLEDSYLGGSGTRGYGQIQFKDISILKRPAEYYTSGAKEIEISNFGSLPDMPKDDEFLARIK
;
A
#
# COMPACT_ATOMS: atom_id res chain seq x y z
N MET A 1 2.87 -5.35 -2.61
CA MET A 1 2.59 -3.93 -2.30
C MET A 1 1.50 -3.76 -1.23
N LYS A 2 0.26 -4.23 -1.45
CA LYS A 2 -0.88 -4.09 -0.49
C LYS A 2 -0.54 -4.40 0.98
N GLY A 3 0.06 -5.57 1.25
CA GLY A 3 0.38 -5.97 2.63
C GLY A 3 1.39 -5.07 3.34
N LYS A 4 2.39 -4.55 2.62
CA LYS A 4 3.39 -3.66 3.21
C LYS A 4 2.81 -2.28 3.50
N MET A 5 2.02 -1.71 2.59
CA MET A 5 1.31 -0.45 2.83
C MET A 5 0.36 -0.58 4.03
N ARG A 6 -0.36 -1.70 4.10
CA ARG A 6 -1.21 -2.03 5.25
C ARG A 6 -0.43 -2.03 6.55
N SER A 7 0.67 -2.78 6.64
CA SER A 7 1.40 -2.91 7.91
C SER A 7 1.99 -1.57 8.35
N LEU A 8 2.48 -0.76 7.42
CA LEU A 8 3.01 0.58 7.73
C LEU A 8 1.91 1.49 8.26
N LEU A 9 0.74 1.50 7.62
CA LEU A 9 -0.40 2.29 8.09
C LEU A 9 -0.94 1.76 9.43
N GLU A 10 -1.03 0.45 9.63
CA GLU A 10 -1.46 -0.10 10.92
C GLU A 10 -0.53 0.28 12.07
N LEU A 11 0.78 0.42 11.81
CA LEU A 11 1.76 0.86 12.81
C LEU A 11 1.75 2.38 13.04
N SER A 12 1.30 3.18 12.07
CA SER A 12 1.23 4.64 12.22
C SER A 12 0.03 5.10 13.07
N TYR A 13 -0.98 4.25 13.24
CA TYR A 13 -2.18 4.55 14.01
C TYR A 13 -2.21 3.79 15.34
N LYS A 14 -2.56 4.50 16.42
CA LYS A 14 -2.55 3.95 17.79
C LYS A 14 -3.56 2.81 17.98
N ASP A 15 -4.77 3.00 17.49
CA ASP A 15 -5.86 2.01 17.61
C ASP A 15 -5.57 0.69 16.88
N SER A 16 -4.95 0.72 15.69
CA SER A 16 -4.52 -0.49 15.00
C SER A 16 -3.25 -1.10 15.60
N SER A 17 -2.26 -0.29 15.98
CA SER A 17 -0.98 -0.78 16.51
C SER A 17 -1.15 -1.49 17.86
N GLU A 18 -2.01 -0.97 18.76
CA GLU A 18 -2.35 -1.66 20.00
C GLU A 18 -3.02 -3.02 19.75
N ASN A 19 -3.86 -3.12 18.72
CA ASN A 19 -4.48 -4.39 18.32
C ASN A 19 -3.44 -5.38 17.78
N ILE A 20 -2.46 -4.92 16.99
CA ILE A 20 -1.35 -5.76 16.51
C ILE A 20 -0.55 -6.31 17.68
N ILE A 21 -0.21 -5.47 18.66
CA ILE A 21 0.54 -5.88 19.86
C ILE A 21 -0.24 -6.94 20.65
N LYS A 22 -1.54 -6.69 20.89
CA LYS A 22 -2.44 -7.65 21.57
C LYS A 22 -2.54 -8.97 20.80
N ASN A 23 -2.56 -8.91 19.47
CA ASN A 23 -2.67 -10.08 18.59
C ASN A 23 -1.30 -10.66 18.19
N LYS A 24 -0.21 -10.35 18.92
CA LYS A 24 1.13 -10.93 18.73
C LYS A 24 1.70 -10.77 17.31
N GLY A 25 1.42 -9.64 16.66
CA GLY A 25 1.92 -9.33 15.32
C GLY A 25 0.97 -9.66 14.17
N GLU A 26 -0.18 -10.28 14.44
CA GLU A 26 -1.20 -10.51 13.42
C GLU A 26 -1.86 -9.20 12.96
N PRO A 27 -2.31 -9.12 11.69
CA PRO A 27 -2.99 -7.94 11.16
C PRO A 27 -4.21 -7.54 12.01
N CYS A 28 -4.52 -6.24 12.04
CA CYS A 28 -5.68 -5.76 12.79
C CYS A 28 -6.99 -6.33 12.19
N LYS A 29 -7.86 -6.87 13.05
CA LYS A 29 -9.14 -7.48 12.66
C LYS A 29 -10.35 -6.72 13.24
N CYS A 30 -10.17 -5.50 13.76
CA CYS A 30 -11.26 -4.77 14.42
C CYS A 30 -12.35 -4.32 13.45
N GLY A 31 -12.05 -4.17 12.16
CA GLY A 31 -13.03 -3.75 11.14
C GLY A 31 -13.50 -2.30 11.29
N LYS A 32 -12.96 -1.53 12.24
CA LYS A 32 -13.38 -0.15 12.56
C LYS A 32 -12.31 0.89 12.23
N CYS A 33 -11.03 0.55 12.40
CA CYS A 33 -9.93 1.49 12.17
C CYS A 33 -9.71 1.78 10.67
N ILE A 34 -9.07 2.91 10.37
CA ILE A 34 -8.75 3.36 9.00
C ILE A 34 -8.03 2.27 8.19
N PRO A 35 -6.96 1.60 8.69
CA PRO A 35 -6.33 0.51 7.95
C PRO A 35 -7.28 -0.66 7.64
N CYS A 36 -8.15 -1.04 8.57
CA CYS A 36 -9.15 -2.08 8.30
C CYS A 36 -10.15 -1.61 7.24
N LYS A 37 -10.57 -0.34 7.26
CA LYS A 37 -11.51 0.21 6.27
C LYS A 37 -10.93 0.20 4.85
N ILE A 38 -9.66 0.60 4.71
CA ILE A 38 -8.99 0.67 3.40
C ILE A 38 -8.61 -0.73 2.89
N PHE A 39 -7.91 -1.51 3.71
CA PHE A 39 -7.25 -2.75 3.30
C PHE A 39 -8.10 -4.01 3.52
N GLY A 40 -9.22 -3.88 4.25
CA GLY A 40 -10.12 -4.96 4.61
C GLY A 40 -9.73 -5.66 5.93
N SER A 41 -10.73 -6.15 6.64
CA SER A 41 -10.57 -7.07 7.78
C SER A 41 -11.21 -8.41 7.49
N SER A 42 -10.68 -9.49 8.05
CA SER A 42 -11.36 -10.79 8.06
C SER A 42 -12.77 -10.67 8.67
N ALA A 43 -13.67 -11.56 8.26
CA ALA A 43 -14.97 -11.69 8.88
C ALA A 43 -14.81 -11.84 10.40
N PRO A 44 -15.70 -11.25 11.22
CA PRO A 44 -15.72 -11.50 12.65
C PRO A 44 -15.80 -13.00 12.89
N ASP A 45 -14.94 -13.53 13.75
CA ASP A 45 -15.14 -14.87 14.28
C ASP A 45 -16.49 -14.85 15.00
N ASN A 46 -17.31 -15.91 14.88
CA ASN A 46 -18.64 -16.06 15.52
C ASN A 46 -18.69 -15.81 17.05
N LYS A 47 -17.56 -15.48 17.68
CA LYS A 47 -17.38 -15.13 19.08
C LYS A 47 -17.33 -13.62 19.37
N SER A 48 -17.22 -12.73 18.38
CA SER A 48 -17.23 -11.29 18.64
C SER A 48 -18.66 -10.78 18.85
N LYS A 49 -19.02 -10.49 20.09
CA LYS A 49 -20.35 -10.02 20.51
C LYS A 49 -20.66 -8.55 20.15
N ASP A 50 -19.80 -7.85 19.41
CA ASP A 50 -19.94 -6.41 19.16
C ASP A 50 -19.55 -6.04 17.72
N ASP A 51 -20.47 -6.35 16.79
CA ASP A 51 -20.37 -5.96 15.37
C ASP A 51 -20.77 -4.49 15.12
N ASN A 52 -21.15 -3.75 16.17
CA ASN A 52 -21.57 -2.36 16.02
C ASN A 52 -20.43 -1.49 15.48
N GLY A 53 -20.67 -0.86 14.32
CA GLY A 53 -19.75 0.05 13.67
C GLY A 53 -18.57 -0.62 12.97
N ARG A 54 -18.56 -1.96 12.84
CA ARG A 54 -17.64 -2.62 11.89
C ARG A 54 -18.04 -2.24 10.48
N GLN A 55 -17.03 -2.04 9.64
CA GLN A 55 -17.21 -1.88 8.21
C GLN A 55 -18.03 -3.04 7.66
N GLN A 56 -19.18 -2.71 7.09
CA GLN A 56 -19.99 -3.64 6.32
C GLN A 56 -19.61 -3.49 4.84
N GLY A 57 -19.65 -4.60 4.11
CA GLY A 57 -19.34 -4.62 2.68
C GLY A 57 -17.86 -4.86 2.32
N PRO A 58 -17.52 -4.73 1.02
CA PRO A 58 -16.26 -5.20 0.46
C PRO A 58 -15.06 -4.31 0.84
N THR A 59 -13.85 -4.81 0.64
CA THR A 59 -12.64 -3.99 0.81
C THR A 59 -12.64 -2.83 -0.21
N ARG A 60 -12.18 -1.65 0.23
CA ARG A 60 -12.15 -0.45 -0.61
C ARG A 60 -10.99 -0.49 -1.61
N LEU A 61 -9.84 -1.03 -1.20
CA LEU A 61 -8.63 -1.09 -2.03
C LEU A 61 -8.41 -2.45 -2.72
N VAL A 62 -8.30 -2.39 -4.05
CA VAL A 62 -7.71 -3.44 -4.89
C VAL A 62 -6.36 -2.93 -5.41
N VAL A 63 -5.32 -3.74 -5.29
CA VAL A 63 -3.98 -3.46 -5.85
C VAL A 63 -3.70 -4.53 -6.89
N ARG A 64 -3.49 -4.12 -8.15
CA ARG A 64 -3.15 -5.03 -9.24
C ARG A 64 -1.67 -5.40 -9.20
N ASP A 65 -1.36 -6.57 -9.75
CA ASP A 65 0.02 -6.94 -9.98
C ASP A 65 0.68 -5.94 -10.92
N SER A 66 1.92 -5.59 -10.60
CA SER A 66 2.67 -4.60 -11.35
C SER A 66 3.64 -5.30 -12.29
N PHE A 67 3.54 -5.02 -13.57
CA PHE A 67 4.38 -5.61 -14.61
C PHE A 67 5.43 -4.62 -15.07
N THR A 68 6.62 -5.12 -15.40
CA THR A 68 7.71 -4.27 -15.86
C THR A 68 7.41 -3.69 -17.24
N THR A 69 7.90 -2.47 -17.47
CA THR A 69 7.93 -1.86 -18.81
C THR A 69 9.14 -2.30 -19.63
N ALA A 70 10.12 -2.94 -18.99
CA ALA A 70 11.31 -3.43 -19.67
C ALA A 70 10.97 -4.59 -20.62
N VAL A 71 11.50 -4.53 -21.85
CA VAL A 71 11.34 -5.58 -22.86
C VAL A 71 11.98 -6.90 -22.40
N LYS A 72 13.06 -6.80 -21.63
CA LYS A 72 13.74 -7.94 -21.00
C LYS A 72 14.15 -7.53 -19.60
N LEU A 73 13.66 -8.25 -18.61
CA LEU A 73 14.08 -8.06 -17.22
C LEU A 73 15.39 -8.79 -17.00
N GLU A 74 16.47 -8.03 -16.84
CA GLU A 74 17.75 -8.57 -16.38
C GLU A 74 17.79 -8.46 -14.86
N THR A 75 18.04 -9.57 -14.16
CA THR A 75 18.22 -9.58 -12.70
C THR A 75 19.71 -9.48 -12.39
N GLU A 76 20.04 -8.76 -11.32
CA GLU A 76 21.42 -8.70 -10.83
C GLU A 76 21.59 -9.68 -9.65
N LEU A 77 22.72 -10.38 -9.64
CA LEU A 77 23.08 -11.28 -8.55
C LEU A 77 24.00 -10.54 -7.59
N LYS A 78 23.48 -10.21 -6.40
CA LYS A 78 24.25 -9.54 -5.36
C LYS A 78 24.76 -10.57 -4.35
N SER A 79 26.08 -10.61 -4.19
CA SER A 79 26.73 -11.39 -3.14
C SER A 79 26.73 -10.60 -1.82
N GLU A 80 26.35 -11.27 -0.75
CA GLU A 80 26.49 -10.81 0.62
C GLU A 80 27.29 -11.83 1.43
N ASN A 81 27.87 -11.40 2.55
CA ASN A 81 28.66 -12.28 3.39
C ASN A 81 28.32 -12.07 4.86
N THR A 82 28.23 -13.15 5.62
CA THR A 82 28.14 -13.09 7.09
C THR A 82 29.47 -13.54 7.68
N ILE A 83 30.10 -12.67 8.48
CA ILE A 83 31.39 -12.94 9.11
C ILE A 83 31.18 -13.34 10.56
N ASN A 84 31.74 -14.48 10.96
CA ASN A 84 31.77 -14.90 12.36
C ASN A 84 32.70 -13.96 13.14
N ARG A 85 32.19 -13.32 14.20
CA ARG A 85 32.93 -12.31 14.97
C ARG A 85 34.06 -12.88 15.85
N ILE A 86 34.14 -14.19 16.01
CA ILE A 86 35.16 -14.90 16.80
C ILE A 86 36.16 -15.57 15.85
N THR A 87 35.69 -16.40 14.92
CA THR A 87 36.56 -17.17 14.03
C THR A 87 37.01 -16.40 12.78
N SER A 88 36.42 -15.22 12.53
CA SER A 88 36.60 -14.44 11.28
C SER A 88 36.21 -15.19 10.00
N GLU A 89 35.49 -16.31 10.11
CA GLU A 89 35.05 -17.11 8.98
C GLU A 89 33.94 -16.41 8.19
N ALA A 90 34.06 -16.47 6.86
CA ALA A 90 33.13 -15.90 5.90
C ALA A 90 32.11 -16.94 5.41
N ASN A 91 30.82 -16.61 5.48
CA ASN A 91 29.73 -17.37 4.89
C ASN A 91 29.04 -16.55 3.78
N PRO A 92 29.56 -16.61 2.54
CA PRO A 92 29.00 -15.88 1.41
C PRO A 92 27.67 -16.49 0.94
N ARG A 93 26.77 -15.64 0.49
CA ARG A 93 25.47 -15.99 -0.08
C ARG A 93 25.16 -15.08 -1.25
N ASN A 94 24.51 -15.63 -2.27
CA ASN A 94 24.09 -14.87 -3.44
C ASN A 94 22.57 -14.69 -3.41
N MET A 95 22.11 -13.49 -3.75
CA MET A 95 20.68 -13.17 -3.88
C MET A 95 20.44 -12.42 -5.18
N GLU A 96 19.50 -12.91 -5.97
CA GLU A 96 18.99 -12.17 -7.11
C GLU A 96 18.15 -10.98 -6.65
N ARG A 97 18.25 -9.87 -7.38
CA ARG A 97 17.39 -8.71 -7.20
C ARG A 97 17.15 -8.01 -8.52
N VAL A 98 16.06 -7.24 -8.56
CA VAL A 98 15.76 -6.36 -9.69
C VAL A 98 16.72 -5.16 -9.65
N PRO A 99 17.40 -4.82 -10.77
CA PRO A 99 18.28 -3.68 -10.84
C PRO A 99 17.57 -2.37 -10.52
N ARG A 100 18.28 -1.47 -9.86
CA ARG A 100 17.81 -0.09 -9.62
C ARG A 100 17.47 0.58 -10.95
N GLY A 101 16.35 1.31 -10.96
CA GLY A 101 15.88 2.02 -12.15
C GLY A 101 14.94 1.20 -13.03
N THR A 102 14.71 -0.08 -12.71
CA THR A 102 13.65 -0.85 -13.36
C THR A 102 12.28 -0.29 -12.99
N GLU A 103 11.47 -0.01 -13.99
CA GLU A 103 10.12 0.54 -13.82
C GLU A 103 9.05 -0.54 -13.96
N PHE A 104 7.99 -0.37 -13.16
CA PHE A 104 6.83 -1.25 -13.14
C PHE A 104 5.56 -0.39 -13.22
N LYS A 105 4.67 -0.74 -14.15
CA LYS A 105 3.34 -0.12 -14.20
C LYS A 105 2.52 -0.65 -13.03
N PHE A 106 1.99 0.25 -12.22
CA PHE A 106 1.12 -0.10 -11.10
C PHE A 106 -0.30 0.42 -11.34
N GLU A 107 -1.28 -0.28 -10.78
CA GLU A 107 -2.68 0.14 -10.81
C GLU A 107 -3.31 -0.18 -9.44
N MET A 108 -4.01 0.80 -8.89
CA MET A 108 -4.81 0.65 -7.68
C MET A 108 -6.24 1.13 -7.97
N ILE A 109 -7.22 0.34 -7.55
CA ILE A 109 -8.63 0.69 -7.65
C ILE A 109 -9.13 0.92 -6.23
N PHE A 110 -9.66 2.11 -5.98
CA PHE A 110 -10.25 2.48 -4.70
C PHE A 110 -11.75 2.72 -4.88
N SER A 111 -12.56 1.87 -4.27
CA SER A 111 -14.02 1.97 -4.32
C SER A 111 -14.53 2.91 -3.24
N VAL A 112 -15.41 3.84 -3.62
CA VAL A 112 -16.08 4.77 -2.72
C VAL A 112 -17.52 4.31 -2.53
N PHE A 113 -17.89 4.02 -1.28
CA PHE A 113 -19.27 3.64 -0.91
C PHE A 113 -19.92 4.67 0.00
N GLU A 114 -19.11 5.37 0.81
CA GLU A 114 -19.55 6.35 1.81
C GLU A 114 -18.68 7.62 1.70
N ASP A 115 -19.17 8.77 2.17
CA ASP A 115 -18.41 10.04 2.13
C ASP A 115 -17.09 9.98 2.90
N GLU A 116 -16.99 9.13 3.93
CA GLU A 116 -15.74 8.92 4.67
C GLU A 116 -14.65 8.28 3.79
N ASP A 117 -15.02 7.58 2.72
CA ASP A 117 -14.07 6.91 1.84
C ASP A 117 -13.16 7.90 1.09
N TYR A 118 -13.60 9.14 0.87
CA TYR A 118 -12.75 10.20 0.33
C TYR A 118 -11.59 10.56 1.28
N ILE A 119 -11.86 10.57 2.58
CA ILE A 119 -10.81 10.78 3.60
C ILE A 119 -9.91 9.53 3.67
N ASN A 120 -10.49 8.33 3.61
CA ASN A 120 -9.74 7.08 3.58
C ASN A 120 -8.82 6.98 2.35
N PHE A 121 -9.24 7.53 1.20
CA PHE A 121 -8.39 7.64 0.01
C PHE A 121 -7.14 8.50 0.27
N LEU A 122 -7.26 9.63 0.97
CA LEU A 122 -6.09 10.42 1.36
C LEU A 122 -5.16 9.63 2.30
N LYS A 123 -5.71 8.74 3.14
CA LYS A 123 -4.94 7.84 4.01
C LYS A 123 -4.27 6.69 3.27
N LEU A 124 -4.80 6.27 2.12
CA LEU A 124 -4.06 5.42 1.19
C LEU A 124 -2.80 6.13 0.67
N LEU A 125 -2.90 7.41 0.30
CA LEU A 125 -1.73 8.19 -0.14
C LEU A 125 -0.69 8.35 0.98
N ASP A 126 -1.12 8.51 2.23
CA ASP A 126 -0.22 8.45 3.41
C ASP A 126 0.55 7.11 3.44
N SER A 127 -0.14 5.99 3.24
CA SER A 127 0.50 4.66 3.23
C SER A 127 1.49 4.46 2.08
N MET A 128 1.24 5.07 0.93
CA MET A 128 2.17 5.05 -0.21
C MET A 128 3.43 5.85 0.10
N LYS A 129 3.29 7.02 0.73
CA LYS A 129 4.44 7.82 1.19
C LYS A 129 5.27 7.08 2.25
N LEU A 130 4.61 6.44 3.21
CA LEU A 130 5.29 5.58 4.19
C LEU A 130 6.08 4.44 3.52
N LEU A 131 5.60 3.93 2.38
CA LEU A 131 6.29 2.87 1.65
C LEU A 131 7.55 3.39 0.93
N GLU A 132 7.53 4.62 0.39
CA GLU A 132 8.73 5.25 -0.20
C GLU A 132 9.85 5.46 0.83
N ASP A 133 9.49 5.85 2.05
CA ASP A 133 10.41 5.97 3.19
C ASP A 133 10.78 4.61 3.83
N SER A 134 10.17 3.52 3.35
CA SER A 134 10.42 2.16 3.79
C SER A 134 10.98 1.33 2.63
N TYR A 135 10.64 0.04 2.59
CA TYR A 135 11.07 -0.88 1.55
C TYR A 135 9.98 -1.87 1.17
N LEU A 136 10.01 -2.33 -0.08
CA LEU A 136 9.17 -3.38 -0.61
C LEU A 136 9.97 -4.70 -0.74
N GLY A 137 9.40 -5.79 -0.21
CA GLY A 137 10.04 -7.11 -0.25
C GLY A 137 10.97 -7.36 0.95
N GLY A 138 12.03 -8.14 0.73
CA GLY A 138 12.96 -8.60 1.78
C GLY A 138 14.24 -7.78 1.88
N SER A 139 15.02 -8.01 2.95
CA SER A 139 16.36 -7.45 3.15
C SER A 139 16.47 -5.92 3.17
N GLY A 140 15.39 -5.21 3.48
CA GLY A 140 15.37 -3.75 3.49
C GLY A 140 16.38 -3.08 4.41
N THR A 141 16.67 -3.68 5.57
CA THR A 141 17.72 -3.20 6.50
C THR A 141 19.13 -3.26 5.90
N ARG A 142 19.32 -4.02 4.81
CA ARG A 142 20.56 -4.07 4.00
C ARG A 142 20.49 -3.19 2.74
N GLY A 143 19.51 -2.28 2.67
CA GLY A 143 19.34 -1.33 1.58
C GLY A 143 18.61 -1.87 0.35
N TYR A 144 17.78 -2.91 0.50
CA TYR A 144 16.96 -3.46 -0.60
C TYR A 144 15.58 -2.81 -0.64
N GLY A 145 14.95 -2.83 -1.81
CA GLY A 145 13.52 -2.59 -1.95
C GLY A 145 13.07 -1.14 -1.78
N GLN A 146 13.97 -0.17 -1.83
CA GLN A 146 13.57 1.25 -1.94
C GLN A 146 12.85 1.45 -3.28
N ILE A 147 11.67 2.06 -3.24
CA ILE A 147 10.88 2.37 -4.42
C ILE A 147 10.52 3.86 -4.45
N GLN A 148 10.06 4.33 -5.59
CA GLN A 148 9.47 5.64 -5.76
C GLN A 148 8.25 5.49 -6.67
N PHE A 149 7.16 6.17 -6.35
CA PHE A 149 6.01 6.29 -7.23
C PHE A 149 6.20 7.52 -8.13
N LYS A 150 6.01 7.31 -9.44
CA LYS A 150 6.14 8.34 -10.48
C LYS A 150 4.93 8.32 -11.39
N ASP A 151 4.69 9.45 -12.06
CA ASP A 151 3.70 9.59 -13.12
C ASP A 151 2.31 9.07 -12.70
N ILE A 152 1.80 9.67 -11.62
CA ILE A 152 0.57 9.24 -10.94
C ILE A 152 -0.62 9.98 -11.55
N SER A 153 -1.47 9.25 -12.24
CA SER A 153 -2.77 9.74 -12.71
C SER A 153 -3.90 9.28 -11.80
N ILE A 154 -4.75 10.21 -11.36
CA ILE A 154 -5.99 9.90 -10.64
C ILE A 154 -7.18 10.07 -11.56
N LEU A 155 -7.89 8.97 -11.76
CA LEU A 155 -9.09 8.90 -12.60
C LEU A 155 -10.29 8.52 -11.74
N LYS A 156 -11.41 9.22 -11.94
CA LYS A 156 -12.69 8.93 -11.29
C LYS A 156 -13.64 8.31 -12.30
N ARG A 157 -14.24 7.18 -11.92
CA ARG A 157 -15.26 6.47 -12.69
C ARG A 157 -16.57 6.48 -11.91
N PRO A 158 -17.46 7.46 -12.16
CA PRO A 158 -18.74 7.52 -11.48
C PRO A 158 -19.68 6.41 -11.97
N ALA A 159 -20.86 6.23 -11.37
CA ALA A 159 -21.78 5.15 -11.75
C ALA A 159 -22.20 5.22 -13.23
N GLU A 160 -22.31 6.44 -13.76
CA GLU A 160 -22.64 6.76 -15.15
C GLU A 160 -21.58 6.22 -16.13
N TYR A 161 -20.32 6.14 -15.72
CA TYR A 161 -19.26 5.54 -16.55
C TYR A 161 -19.60 4.08 -16.90
N TYR A 162 -20.19 3.35 -15.97
CA TYR A 162 -20.53 1.94 -16.14
C TYR A 162 -21.93 1.70 -16.73
N THR A 163 -22.82 2.69 -16.67
CA THR A 163 -24.25 2.52 -17.03
C THR A 163 -24.68 3.27 -18.28
N SER A 164 -24.12 4.46 -18.53
CA SER A 164 -24.55 5.34 -19.63
C SER A 164 -23.45 5.66 -20.64
N GLY A 165 -22.26 5.07 -20.49
CA GLY A 165 -21.12 5.30 -21.39
C GLY A 165 -20.46 6.67 -21.20
N ALA A 166 -20.65 7.29 -20.03
CA ALA A 166 -19.90 8.49 -19.66
C ALA A 166 -18.39 8.18 -19.68
N LYS A 167 -17.58 9.20 -19.99
CA LYS A 167 -16.11 9.05 -19.97
C LYS A 167 -15.58 9.09 -18.55
N GLU A 168 -14.39 8.51 -18.36
CA GLU A 168 -13.65 8.68 -17.10
C GLU A 168 -13.28 10.15 -16.91
N ILE A 169 -13.31 10.59 -15.65
CA ILE A 169 -13.00 11.96 -15.26
C ILE A 169 -11.58 11.99 -14.75
N GLU A 170 -10.72 12.75 -15.41
CA GLU A 170 -9.35 12.98 -14.97
C GLU A 170 -9.34 14.03 -13.86
N ILE A 171 -8.93 13.62 -12.65
CA ILE A 171 -8.88 14.52 -11.49
C ILE A 171 -7.58 15.32 -11.48
N SER A 172 -6.46 14.63 -11.74
CA SER A 172 -5.11 15.22 -11.64
C SER A 172 -4.03 14.24 -12.10
N ASN A 173 -2.91 14.80 -12.58
CA ASN A 173 -1.66 14.08 -12.80
C ASN A 173 -0.56 14.69 -11.93
N PHE A 174 0.29 13.84 -11.37
CA PHE A 174 1.42 14.23 -10.54
C PHE A 174 2.69 13.51 -11.00
N GLY A 175 3.80 14.23 -11.05
CA GLY A 175 5.10 13.63 -11.37
C GLY A 175 5.57 12.67 -10.28
N SER A 176 5.27 12.98 -9.02
CA SER A 176 5.62 12.17 -7.86
C SER A 176 4.63 12.32 -6.70
N LEU A 177 4.67 11.40 -5.72
CA LEU A 177 3.83 11.46 -4.51
C LEU A 177 3.98 12.76 -3.70
N PRO A 178 5.19 13.31 -3.49
CA PRO A 178 5.37 14.59 -2.80
C PRO A 178 4.63 15.78 -3.43
N ASP A 179 4.33 15.72 -4.73
CA ASP A 179 3.63 16.79 -5.46
C ASP A 179 2.12 16.78 -5.20
N MET A 180 1.59 15.75 -4.52
CA MET A 180 0.16 15.58 -4.29
C MET A 180 -0.32 16.41 -3.09
N PRO A 181 -1.19 17.41 -3.30
CA PRO A 181 -1.78 18.18 -2.20
C PRO A 181 -2.71 17.31 -1.36
N LYS A 182 -2.90 17.71 -0.10
CA LYS A 182 -3.85 17.09 0.85
C LYS A 182 -4.74 18.14 1.51
N ASP A 183 -4.98 19.23 0.79
CA ASP A 183 -5.83 20.32 1.22
C ASP A 183 -7.31 20.05 0.90
N ASP A 184 -8.17 20.92 1.42
CA ASP A 184 -9.61 20.84 1.21
C ASP A 184 -9.99 21.03 -0.27
N GLU A 185 -9.17 21.74 -1.05
CA GLU A 185 -9.38 21.93 -2.48
C GLU A 185 -9.23 20.59 -3.22
N PHE A 186 -8.16 19.84 -2.93
CA PHE A 186 -7.96 18.52 -3.51
C PHE A 186 -9.04 17.54 -3.08
N LEU A 187 -9.46 17.57 -1.82
CA LEU A 187 -10.57 16.76 -1.34
C LEU A 187 -11.88 17.09 -2.08
N ALA A 188 -12.15 18.37 -2.34
CA ALA A 188 -13.30 18.80 -3.11
C ALA A 188 -13.24 18.35 -4.59
N ARG A 189 -12.04 18.25 -5.18
CA ARG A 189 -11.85 17.74 -6.55
C ARG A 189 -12.10 16.24 -6.66
N ILE A 190 -11.79 15.47 -5.62
CA ILE A 190 -12.02 14.00 -5.63
C ILE A 190 -13.51 13.69 -5.38
N LYS A 191 -14.18 14.48 -4.54
CA LYS A 191 -15.63 14.38 -4.25
C LYS A 191 -16.49 14.57 -5.50
#